data_AF-A0A941S7I8-F1
#
_entry.id   AF-A0A941S7I8-F1
#
_cell.length_a   1.000
_cell.length_b   1.000
_cell.length_c   1.000
_cell.angle_alpha   90.00
_cell.angle_beta   90.00
_cell.angle_gamma   90.00
#
_symmetry.space_group_name_H-M   'P 1'
#
loop_
_entity.id
_entity.type
_entity.pdbx_description
1 polymer ?
#
loop_
_entity_poly.entity_id
_entity_poly.type
_entity_poly.pdbx_seq_one_letter_code
_entity_poly.pdbx_strand_id
1 'polypeptide(L)'
;MRMRSLLFVPGDRPDRMKKARGLDADALILDLEDSVTAAKKDDARKSVADFLGEPRTALVFVRVNPAPALMERDLAMVMPGRPDGIMLPKAEG
;
A
#
# COMPACT_ATOMS: atom_id res chain seq x y z
N MET A 1 14.66 15.11 2.69
CA MET A 1 14.59 13.91 3.57
C MET A 1 15.16 12.74 2.79
N ARG A 2 16.05 11.92 3.38
CA ARG A 2 16.62 10.74 2.71
C ARG A 2 15.94 9.49 3.27
N MET A 3 15.20 8.76 2.43
CA MET A 3 14.59 7.47 2.79
C MET A 3 15.67 6.38 2.72
N ARG A 4 16.05 5.81 3.86
CA ARG A 4 17.08 4.76 4.02
C ARG A 4 16.46 3.37 4.02
N SER A 5 15.22 3.25 4.49
CA SER A 5 14.48 2.00 4.58
C SER A 5 13.05 2.14 4.05
N LEU A 6 12.66 1.22 3.16
CA LEU A 6 11.29 1.09 2.67
C LEU A 6 10.80 -0.32 2.99
N LEU A 7 9.82 -0.45 3.88
CA LEU A 7 9.32 -1.73 4.33
C LEU A 7 8.08 -2.15 3.54
N PHE A 8 8.19 -3.21 2.75
CA PHE A 8 7.05 -3.80 2.06
C PHE A 8 6.17 -4.60 3.02
N VAL A 9 4.86 -4.36 2.95
CA VAL A 9 3.85 -5.03 3.77
C VAL A 9 2.66 -5.44 2.90
N PRO A 10 2.26 -6.73 2.90
CA PRO A 10 1.10 -7.17 2.13
C PRO A 10 -0.20 -6.50 2.58
N GLY A 11 -0.96 -5.96 1.63
CA GLY A 11 -2.24 -5.30 1.89
C GLY A 11 -3.32 -6.24 2.41
N ASP A 12 -3.21 -7.56 2.16
CA ASP A 12 -4.13 -8.59 2.69
C ASP A 12 -3.78 -9.05 4.12
N ARG A 13 -2.83 -8.38 4.78
CA ARG A 13 -2.32 -8.72 6.12
C ARG A 13 -2.42 -7.53 7.08
N PRO A 14 -3.64 -7.18 7.54
CA PRO A 14 -3.83 -6.08 8.50
C PRO A 14 -3.06 -6.28 9.81
N ASP A 15 -2.86 -7.54 10.24
CA ASP A 15 -2.01 -7.90 11.37
C ASP A 15 -0.55 -7.43 11.19
N ARG A 16 -0.02 -7.50 9.97
CA ARG A 16 1.33 -7.07 9.63
C ARG A 16 1.42 -5.55 9.43
N MET A 17 0.42 -4.94 8.80
CA MET A 17 0.36 -3.48 8.64
C MET A 17 0.36 -2.78 10.01
N LYS A 18 -0.46 -3.26 10.95
CA LYS A 18 -0.50 -2.74 12.32
C LYS A 18 0.86 -2.84 13.04
N LYS A 19 1.55 -3.98 12.90
CA LYS A 19 2.90 -4.15 13.46
C LYS A 19 3.91 -3.22 12.80
N ALA A 20 3.86 -3.08 11.48
CA ALA A 20 4.77 -2.26 10.70
C ALA A 20 4.71 -0.78 11.09
N ARG A 21 3.55 -0.26 11.49
CA ARG A 21 3.40 1.11 12.00
C ARG A 21 4.27 1.40 13.24
N GLY A 22 4.58 0.39 14.04
CA GLY A 22 5.43 0.52 15.22
C GLY A 22 6.93 0.34 14.96
N LEU A 23 7.33 0.09 13.70
CA LEU A 23 8.74 -0.10 13.34
C LEU A 23 9.36 1.21 12.85
N ASP A 24 10.68 1.34 13.01
CA ASP A 24 11.46 2.54 12.62
C ASP A 24 11.84 2.53 11.12
N ALA A 25 10.86 2.23 10.26
CA ALA A 25 11.03 2.32 8.81
C ALA A 25 10.76 3.75 8.34
N ASP A 26 11.60 4.30 7.45
CA ASP A 26 11.39 5.66 6.94
C ASP A 26 10.11 5.74 6.08
N ALA A 27 9.75 4.62 5.41
CA ALA A 27 8.49 4.48 4.68
C ALA A 27 7.93 3.06 4.74
N LEU A 28 6.61 2.94 4.73
CA LEU A 28 5.86 1.70 4.51
C LEU A 28 5.37 1.65 3.06
N ILE A 29 5.52 0.51 2.40
CA ILE A 29 4.92 0.23 1.10
C ILE A 29 3.84 -0.82 1.30
N LEU A 30 2.58 -0.39 1.26
CA LEU A 30 1.43 -1.28 1.34
C LEU A 30 1.19 -1.88 -0.04
N ASP A 31 1.34 -3.19 -0.15
CA ASP A 31 1.36 -3.87 -1.44
C ASP A 31 -0.01 -4.46 -1.80
N LEU A 32 -0.56 -4.03 -2.94
CA LEU A 32 -1.76 -4.59 -3.56
C LEU A 32 -1.44 -5.52 -4.75
N GLU A 33 -0.16 -5.62 -5.14
CA GLU A 33 0.30 -6.33 -6.33
C GLU A 33 0.70 -7.78 -6.01
N ASP A 34 1.99 -8.10 -6.09
CA ASP A 34 2.50 -9.47 -6.16
C ASP A 34 2.44 -10.19 -4.80
N SER A 35 2.38 -9.49 -3.67
CA SER A 35 2.19 -10.14 -2.37
C SER A 35 0.73 -10.54 -2.09
N VAL A 36 -0.21 -10.19 -2.99
CA VAL A 36 -1.65 -10.39 -2.79
C VAL A 36 -2.20 -11.28 -3.90
N THR A 37 -2.78 -12.42 -3.50
CA THR A 37 -3.44 -13.34 -4.43
C THR A 37 -4.65 -12.68 -5.08
N ALA A 38 -5.00 -13.09 -6.31
CA ALA A 38 -6.12 -12.50 -7.05
C ALA A 38 -7.43 -12.47 -6.26
N ALA A 39 -7.75 -13.56 -5.55
CA ALA A 39 -8.97 -13.69 -4.74
C ALA A 39 -9.03 -12.71 -3.56
N LYS A 40 -7.88 -12.19 -3.10
CA LYS A 40 -7.78 -11.31 -1.93
C LYS A 40 -7.61 -9.83 -2.27
N LYS A 41 -7.55 -9.46 -3.55
CA LYS A 41 -7.28 -8.06 -3.94
C LYS A 41 -8.33 -7.09 -3.43
N ASP A 42 -9.59 -7.51 -3.37
CA ASP A 42 -10.68 -6.66 -2.86
C ASP A 42 -10.58 -6.44 -1.35
N ASP A 43 -10.31 -7.50 -0.59
CA ASP A 43 -10.08 -7.40 0.86
C ASP A 43 -8.81 -6.59 1.18
N ALA A 44 -7.77 -6.75 0.37
CA ALA A 44 -6.52 -6.00 0.51
C ALA A 44 -6.73 -4.50 0.28
N ARG A 45 -7.47 -4.10 -0.77
CA ARG A 45 -7.84 -2.70 -1.03
C ARG A 45 -8.56 -2.08 0.16
N LYS A 46 -9.54 -2.80 0.70
CA LYS A 46 -10.29 -2.35 1.88
C LYS A 46 -9.38 -2.20 3.09
N SER A 47 -8.55 -3.20 3.36
CA SER A 47 -7.62 -3.18 4.50
C SER A 47 -6.59 -2.04 4.40
N VAL A 48 -6.10 -1.75 3.20
CA VAL A 48 -5.19 -0.62 2.93
C VAL A 48 -5.92 0.71 3.10
N ALA A 49 -7.14 0.85 2.58
CA ALA A 49 -7.95 2.05 2.76
C ALA A 49 -8.25 2.33 4.24
N ASP A 50 -8.63 1.31 4.99
CA ASP A 50 -8.86 1.38 6.44
C ASP A 50 -7.57 1.81 7.18
N PHE A 51 -6.42 1.22 6.83
CA PHE A 51 -5.13 1.59 7.41
C PHE A 51 -4.74 3.05 7.13
N LEU A 52 -5.02 3.56 5.93
CA LEU A 52 -4.73 4.94 5.54
C LEU A 52 -5.63 5.96 6.27
N GLY A 53 -6.81 5.55 6.73
CA GLY A 53 -7.72 6.37 7.52
C GLY A 53 -7.27 6.61 8.96
N GLU A 54 -6.25 5.89 9.44
CA GLU A 54 -5.73 6.04 10.79
C GLU A 54 -4.51 6.99 10.85
N PRO A 55 -4.18 7.56 12.03
CA PRO A 55 -2.98 8.37 12.20
C PRO A 55 -1.69 7.62 11.82
N ARG A 56 -0.82 8.31 11.06
CA ARG A 56 0.43 7.77 10.51
C ARG A 56 1.65 8.45 11.14
N THR A 57 2.67 7.66 11.45
CA THR A 57 3.97 8.12 12.02
C THR A 57 5.13 8.05 11.02
N ALA A 58 4.95 7.33 9.92
CA ALA A 58 5.91 7.17 8.83
C ALA A 58 5.23 7.50 7.49
N LEU A 59 6.04 7.71 6.44
CA LEU A 59 5.52 7.85 5.08
C LEU A 59 4.85 6.53 4.65
N VAL A 60 3.73 6.61 3.97
CA VAL A 60 2.97 5.47 3.48
C VAL A 60 2.77 5.59 1.98
N PHE A 61 3.37 4.65 1.25
CA PHE A 61 3.18 4.45 -0.16
C PHE A 61 2.26 3.26 -0.38
N VAL A 62 1.51 3.28 -1.49
CA VAL A 62 0.74 2.12 -1.95
C VAL A 62 1.32 1.64 -3.26
N ARG A 63 1.72 0.37 -3.34
CA ARG A 63 2.07 -0.29 -4.60
C ARG A 63 0.79 -0.84 -5.23
N VAL A 64 0.41 -0.26 -6.35
CA VAL A 64 -0.81 -0.61 -7.10
C VAL A 64 -0.53 -1.76 -8.08
N ASN A 65 -1.58 -2.35 -8.62
CA ASN A 65 -1.48 -3.31 -9.70
C ASN A 65 -1.18 -2.59 -11.04
N PRO A 66 -0.43 -3.22 -11.97
CA PRO A 66 -0.10 -2.62 -13.27
C PRO A 66 -1.24 -2.71 -14.29
N ALA A 67 -2.14 -3.69 -14.15
CA ALA A 67 -3.25 -3.86 -15.09
C ALA A 67 -4.27 -2.71 -14.92
N PRO A 68 -4.67 -2.00 -16.00
CA PRO A 68 -5.48 -0.79 -15.91
C PRO A 68 -6.74 -0.92 -15.04
N ALA A 69 -7.53 -1.97 -15.24
CA ALA A 69 -8.76 -2.19 -14.48
C ALA A 69 -8.51 -2.46 -12.98
N LEU A 70 -7.37 -3.07 -12.62
CA LEU A 70 -7.00 -3.26 -11.21
C LEU A 70 -6.42 -1.97 -10.62
N MET A 71 -5.61 -1.25 -11.40
CA MET A 71 -5.02 0.02 -11.00
C MET A 71 -6.09 1.06 -10.69
N GLU A 72 -7.10 1.21 -11.56
CA GLU A 72 -8.23 2.12 -11.33
C GLU A 72 -8.96 1.82 -10.02
N ARG A 73 -9.20 0.53 -9.75
CA ARG A 73 -9.84 0.07 -8.50
C ARG A 73 -8.95 0.31 -7.29
N ASP A 74 -7.65 0.09 -7.41
CA ASP A 74 -6.69 0.38 -6.34
C ASP A 74 -6.69 1.87 -6.00
N LEU A 75 -6.52 2.73 -7.01
CA LEU A 75 -6.52 4.18 -6.86
C LEU A 75 -7.83 4.71 -6.28
N ALA A 76 -8.97 4.27 -6.81
CA ALA A 76 -10.29 4.68 -6.30
C ALA A 76 -10.45 4.37 -4.80
N MET A 77 -9.90 3.25 -4.33
CA MET A 77 -9.96 2.83 -2.94
C MET A 77 -8.99 3.58 -2.02
N VAL A 78 -7.75 3.83 -2.47
CA VAL A 78 -6.69 4.36 -1.58
C VAL A 78 -6.55 5.88 -1.60
N MET A 79 -6.91 6.55 -2.70
CA MET A 79 -6.75 8.00 -2.83
C MET A 79 -7.51 8.83 -1.78
N PRO A 80 -8.72 8.45 -1.31
CA PRO A 80 -9.39 9.14 -0.19
C PRO A 80 -8.56 9.14 1.10
N GLY A 81 -7.74 8.10 1.33
CA GLY A 81 -6.82 8.00 2.46
C GLY A 81 -5.53 8.82 2.31
N ARG A 82 -5.34 9.50 1.17
CA ARG A 82 -4.22 10.40 0.88
C ARG A 82 -2.85 9.78 1.21
N PRO A 83 -2.45 8.68 0.54
CA PRO A 83 -1.12 8.12 0.69
C PRO A 83 -0.07 9.16 0.29
N ASP A 84 1.14 9.05 0.87
CA ASP A 84 2.25 9.96 0.58
C ASP A 84 2.85 9.71 -0.82
N GLY A 85 2.55 8.55 -1.41
CA GLY A 85 2.84 8.29 -2.80
C GLY A 85 2.20 7.00 -3.33
N ILE A 86 2.17 6.90 -4.66
CA ILE A 86 1.80 5.68 -5.37
C ILE A 86 3.06 5.11 -6.02
N MET A 87 3.28 3.81 -5.84
CA MET A 87 4.33 3.07 -6.51
C MET A 87 3.73 2.29 -7.68
N LEU A 88 4.07 2.69 -8.90
CA LEU A 88 3.69 1.99 -10.13
C LEU A 88 4.71 0.87 -10.40
N PRO A 89 4.32 -0.41 -10.30
CA PRO A 89 5.21 -1.50 -10.70
C PRO A 89 5.28 -1.63 -12.23
N LYS A 90 6.36 -2.25 -12.72
CA LYS A 90 6.50 -2.64 -14.13
C LYS A 90 6.27 -1.46 -15.11
N ALA A 91 6.77 -0.28 -14.74
CA ALA A 91 6.70 0.91 -15.59
C ALA A 91 7.61 0.74 -16.82
N GLU A 92 7.04 0.96 -17.99
CA GLU A 92 7.69 0.90 -19.30
C GLU A 92 7.39 2.21 -20.07
N GLY A 93 8.21 2.56 -21.05
CA GLY A 93 8.11 3.79 -21.85
C GLY A 93 8.58 3.61 -23.28
#